data_AF-A0A2D5T5W6-F1
#
_entry.id   AF-A0A2D5T5W6-F1
#
_cell.length_a   1.000
_cell.length_b   1.000
_cell.length_c   1.000
_cell.angle_alpha   90.00
_cell.angle_beta   90.00
_cell.angle_gamma   90.00
#
_symmetry.space_group_name_H-M   'P 1'
#
loop_
_entity.id
_entity.type
_entity.pdbx_description
1 polymer ?
#
loop_
_entity_poly.entity_id
_entity_poly.type
_entity_poly.pdbx_seq_one_letter_code
_entity_poly.pdbx_strand_id
1 'polypeptide(L)'
;MKNLLSLLSVAVLSATFSTAAKTDQDIAKLQREVTIFQRVVSTALKHDTNGQVQNVEGYYLADQGLVFDVSLRGKSMFDWRKHIEGMRDLHGFSEIPSPDFSSLEMQMSELSDNLADVSKEAYQVALEAVRQGAEQIREVAEQERETRRELHELERAKQELNYMLKRQNEKDKELEQHHKDIAKQIAQLEAEKAKLAENKTQLKERLEKDKQKRQAQQQAQQELLRTTVTMSLANSLCDYGNGLRGVSENEHVSFKFSPSYQQEKHILVFKKSDIESCVKGKINAEKLAKRATQYAF
;
A
#
# COMPACT_ATOMS: atom_id res chain seq x y z
N MET A 1 68.51 7.28 -53.15
CA MET A 1 67.81 6.05 -52.73
C MET A 1 67.33 6.24 -51.31
N LYS A 2 66.00 6.24 -51.13
CA LYS A 2 65.20 5.60 -50.04
C LYS A 2 65.71 5.74 -48.59
N ASN A 3 64.93 6.00 -47.55
CA ASN A 3 63.52 6.27 -47.23
C ASN A 3 63.59 6.39 -45.68
N LEU A 4 63.04 7.43 -45.05
CA LEU A 4 61.73 7.42 -44.36
C LEU A 4 61.62 6.41 -43.20
N LEU A 5 61.14 6.92 -42.05
CA LEU A 5 60.55 6.28 -40.84
C LEU A 5 61.31 6.70 -39.56
N SER A 6 60.71 7.21 -38.49
CA SER A 6 59.34 7.61 -38.18
C SER A 6 59.42 8.35 -36.84
N LEU A 7 59.17 9.66 -36.83
CA LEU A 7 58.89 10.44 -35.62
C LEU A 7 57.40 10.28 -35.31
N LEU A 8 57.06 9.42 -34.36
CA LEU A 8 55.72 9.33 -33.78
C LEU A 8 55.80 9.89 -32.35
N SER A 9 55.76 11.21 -32.27
CA SER A 9 55.44 11.94 -31.05
C SER A 9 53.98 11.65 -30.69
N VAL A 10 53.76 10.76 -29.73
CA VAL A 10 52.48 10.59 -29.06
C VAL A 10 52.24 11.84 -28.20
N ALA A 11 51.61 12.85 -28.80
CA ALA A 11 50.98 13.92 -28.05
C ALA A 11 49.76 13.31 -27.34
N VAL A 12 49.94 12.92 -26.09
CA VAL A 12 48.83 12.65 -25.18
C VAL A 12 48.08 13.98 -25.03
N LEU A 13 46.97 14.13 -25.76
CA LEU A 13 45.97 15.14 -25.45
C LEU A 13 45.39 14.78 -24.08
N SER A 14 45.99 15.35 -23.05
CA SER A 14 45.36 15.54 -21.75
C SER A 14 44.16 16.47 -21.96
N ALA A 15 43.02 15.91 -22.35
CA ALA A 15 41.75 16.59 -22.24
C ALA A 15 41.50 16.79 -20.73
N THR A 16 41.96 17.93 -20.22
CA THR A 16 41.53 18.44 -18.93
C THR A 16 40.02 18.59 -19.01
N PHE A 17 39.29 17.68 -18.35
CA PHE A 17 37.90 17.90 -17.96
C PHE A 17 37.93 19.06 -16.96
N SER A 18 37.97 20.28 -17.47
CA SER A 18 37.74 21.47 -16.68
C SER A 18 36.24 21.53 -16.41
N THR A 19 35.78 20.80 -15.39
CA THR A 19 34.51 21.16 -14.75
C THR A 19 34.75 22.53 -14.13
N ALA A 20 34.14 23.55 -14.73
CA ALA A 20 34.14 24.88 -14.14
C ALA A 20 33.41 24.77 -12.79
N ALA A 21 34.17 24.71 -11.69
CA ALA A 21 33.60 24.72 -10.36
C ALA A 21 32.79 26.02 -10.19
N LYS A 22 31.49 25.91 -9.88
CA LYS A 22 30.64 27.06 -9.62
C LYS A 22 31.22 27.86 -8.45
N THR A 23 31.28 29.18 -8.60
CA THR A 23 31.82 30.06 -7.56
C THR A 23 30.87 30.11 -6.35
N ASP A 24 31.37 30.49 -5.17
CA ASP A 24 30.54 30.65 -3.96
C ASP A 24 29.34 31.60 -4.20
N GLN A 25 29.51 32.61 -5.06
CA GLN A 25 28.43 33.52 -5.44
C GLN A 25 27.36 32.85 -6.30
N ASP A 26 27.73 31.92 -7.18
CA ASP A 26 26.79 31.17 -8.01
C ASP A 26 26.02 30.14 -7.20
N ILE A 27 26.68 29.51 -6.21
CA ILE A 27 26.05 28.60 -5.25
C ILE A 27 25.04 29.36 -4.38
N ALA A 28 25.37 30.55 -3.89
CA ALA A 28 24.45 31.37 -3.09
C ALA A 28 23.21 31.80 -3.89
N LYS A 29 23.37 32.15 -5.17
CA LYS A 29 22.24 32.45 -6.08
C LYS A 29 21.36 31.23 -6.29
N LEU A 30 21.95 30.08 -6.58
CA LEU A 30 21.23 28.82 -6.73
C LEU A 30 20.44 28.47 -5.48
N GLN A 31 21.05 28.56 -4.30
CA GLN A 31 20.38 28.27 -3.04
C GLN A 31 19.14 29.16 -2.83
N ARG A 32 19.23 30.45 -3.20
CA ARG A 32 18.09 31.36 -3.16
C ARG A 32 16.99 30.95 -4.14
N GLU A 33 17.33 30.65 -5.39
CA GLU A 33 16.37 30.19 -6.41
C GLU A 33 15.66 28.90 -5.96
N VAL A 34 16.41 27.93 -5.44
CA VAL A 34 15.89 26.67 -4.90
C VAL A 34 14.94 26.92 -3.74
N THR A 35 15.32 27.77 -2.79
CA THR A 35 14.49 28.05 -1.60
C THR A 35 13.16 28.70 -1.99
N ILE A 36 13.17 29.62 -2.96
CA ILE A 36 11.94 30.27 -3.45
C ILE A 36 11.06 29.23 -4.14
N PHE A 37 11.63 28.47 -5.07
CA PHE A 37 10.88 27.49 -5.85
C PHE A 37 10.34 26.36 -4.96
N GLN A 38 11.09 25.91 -3.96
CA GLN A 38 10.67 24.96 -2.93
C GLN A 38 9.39 25.43 -2.22
N ARG A 39 9.32 26.71 -1.80
CA ARG A 39 8.14 27.26 -1.12
C ARG A 39 6.92 27.31 -2.04
N VAL A 40 7.12 27.71 -3.29
CA VAL A 40 6.06 27.76 -4.30
C VAL A 40 5.50 26.37 -4.56
N VAL A 41 6.38 25.41 -4.87
CA VAL A 41 6.00 24.01 -5.13
C VAL A 41 5.36 23.39 -3.91
N SER A 42 5.90 23.60 -2.70
CA SER A 42 5.27 23.10 -1.47
C SER A 42 3.87 23.65 -1.28
N THR A 43 3.62 24.92 -1.62
CA THR A 43 2.31 25.56 -1.47
C THR A 43 1.32 25.03 -2.50
N ALA A 44 1.73 24.97 -3.78
CA ALA A 44 0.91 24.42 -4.86
C ALA A 44 0.54 22.96 -4.60
N LEU A 45 1.53 22.13 -4.26
CA LEU A 45 1.31 20.72 -3.97
C LEU A 45 0.39 20.52 -2.75
N LYS A 46 0.55 21.30 -1.68
CA LYS A 46 -0.36 21.25 -0.52
C LYS A 46 -1.79 21.58 -0.92
N HIS A 47 -1.99 22.56 -1.78
CA HIS A 47 -3.31 22.95 -2.26
C HIS A 47 -3.93 21.87 -3.16
N ASP A 48 -3.22 21.47 -4.21
CA ASP A 48 -3.73 20.58 -5.25
C ASP A 48 -3.93 19.14 -4.76
N THR A 49 -3.13 18.70 -3.78
CA THR A 49 -3.24 17.36 -3.17
C THR A 49 -4.09 17.34 -1.89
N ASN A 50 -4.85 18.42 -1.62
CA ASN A 50 -5.69 18.54 -0.42
C ASN A 50 -4.93 18.22 0.89
N GLY A 51 -3.70 18.74 1.02
CA GLY A 51 -2.85 18.57 2.19
C GLY A 51 -2.14 17.22 2.31
N GLN A 52 -2.18 16.37 1.28
CA GLN A 52 -1.42 15.11 1.29
C GLN A 52 0.09 15.31 1.17
N VAL A 53 0.58 16.43 0.66
CA VAL A 53 2.02 16.77 0.65
C VAL A 53 2.39 17.55 1.91
N GLN A 54 3.37 17.09 2.70
CA GLN A 54 3.76 17.73 3.96
C GLN A 54 4.93 18.70 3.80
N ASN A 55 6.00 18.24 3.17
CA ASN A 55 7.23 19.01 3.00
C ASN A 55 7.80 18.79 1.61
N VAL A 56 8.55 19.78 1.15
CA VAL A 56 9.35 19.71 -0.08
C VAL A 56 10.71 20.25 0.28
N GLU A 57 11.77 19.52 0.00
CA GLU A 57 13.15 19.92 0.24
C GLU A 57 13.93 19.90 -1.06
N GLY A 58 14.53 21.04 -1.42
CA GLY A 58 15.29 21.17 -2.66
C GLY A 58 16.79 21.24 -2.43
N TYR A 59 17.56 20.61 -3.31
CA TYR A 59 19.01 20.74 -3.39
C TYR A 59 19.48 20.74 -4.84
N TYR A 60 20.69 21.25 -5.07
CA TYR A 60 21.33 21.30 -6.38
C TYR A 60 22.46 20.27 -6.43
N LEU A 61 22.50 19.50 -7.52
CA LEU A 61 23.55 18.56 -7.84
C LEU A 61 24.32 19.10 -9.05
N ALA A 62 25.64 19.29 -8.90
CA ALA A 62 26.50 19.81 -9.95
C ALA A 62 26.36 18.99 -11.24
N ASP A 63 26.17 19.70 -12.36
CA ASP A 63 26.02 19.16 -13.73
C ASP A 63 24.83 18.21 -13.93
N GLN A 64 23.99 18.03 -12.91
CA GLN A 64 22.78 17.19 -12.96
C GLN A 64 21.52 18.04 -12.88
N GLY A 65 21.57 19.14 -12.11
CA GLY A 65 20.48 20.09 -11.94
C GLY A 65 19.86 20.05 -10.55
N LEU A 66 18.55 20.31 -10.47
CA LEU A 66 17.82 20.40 -9.22
C LEU A 66 17.13 19.09 -8.87
N VAL A 67 17.15 18.76 -7.59
CA VAL A 67 16.43 17.61 -7.03
C VAL A 67 15.58 18.09 -5.86
N PHE A 68 14.32 17.70 -5.88
CA PHE A 68 13.35 17.99 -4.84
C PHE A 68 12.84 16.68 -4.23
N ASP A 69 12.96 16.56 -2.92
CA ASP A 69 12.37 15.49 -2.14
C ASP A 69 11.00 15.96 -1.62
N VAL A 70 9.93 15.37 -2.14
CA VAL A 70 8.55 15.65 -1.76
C VAL A 70 8.12 14.60 -0.75
N SER A 71 7.94 15.01 0.51
CA SER A 71 7.38 14.14 1.53
C SER A 71 5.85 14.20 1.47
N LEU A 72 5.26 13.03 1.25
CA LEU A 72 3.84 12.84 1.41
C LEU A 72 3.53 12.62 2.89
N ARG A 73 2.31 12.95 3.29
CA ARG A 73 1.75 12.62 4.59
C ARG A 73 1.84 11.12 4.74
N GLY A 74 2.81 10.69 5.54
CA GLY A 74 2.93 9.30 5.91
C GLY A 74 1.64 8.89 6.60
N LYS A 75 1.10 7.75 6.20
CA LYS A 75 0.22 6.98 7.06
C LYS A 75 1.02 6.73 8.32
N SER A 76 0.53 7.24 9.46
CA SER A 76 1.10 6.89 10.75
C SER A 76 0.89 5.39 10.92
N MET A 77 1.93 4.62 10.57
CA MET A 77 2.08 3.21 10.92
C MET A 77 2.37 3.17 12.43
N PHE A 78 1.43 3.64 13.24
CA PHE A 78 1.53 3.54 14.68
C PHE A 78 1.35 2.07 15.05
N ASP A 79 2.46 1.32 15.01
CA ASP A 79 2.71 0.00 15.62
C ASP A 79 1.50 -0.94 15.82
N TRP A 80 0.61 -0.98 14.83
CA TRP A 80 -0.60 -1.78 14.85
C TRP A 80 -0.27 -3.26 14.74
N ARG A 81 0.84 -3.59 14.08
CA ARG A 81 1.42 -4.92 14.07
C ARG A 81 1.64 -5.45 15.48
N LYS A 82 2.05 -4.63 16.45
CA LYS A 82 2.21 -5.08 17.85
C LYS A 82 0.88 -5.35 18.57
N HIS A 83 -0.18 -4.60 18.23
CA HIS A 83 -1.52 -4.83 18.80
C HIS A 83 -2.24 -6.02 18.15
N ILE A 84 -1.94 -6.31 16.88
CA ILE A 84 -2.43 -7.48 16.13
C ILE A 84 -1.57 -8.72 16.42
N GLU A 85 -0.28 -8.59 16.69
CA GLU A 85 0.59 -9.71 17.10
C GLU A 85 0.08 -10.39 18.36
N GLY A 86 -0.47 -9.63 19.32
CA GLY A 86 -1.17 -10.20 20.48
C GLY A 86 -2.46 -10.97 20.16
N MET A 87 -3.04 -10.80 18.96
CA MET A 87 -4.14 -11.62 18.44
C MET A 87 -3.68 -12.76 17.52
N ARG A 88 -2.41 -12.73 17.08
CA ARG A 88 -1.84 -13.74 16.16
C ARG A 88 -1.54 -15.06 16.89
N ASP A 89 -1.47 -15.03 18.22
CA ASP A 89 -1.34 -16.18 19.10
C ASP A 89 -2.65 -16.97 19.32
N LEU A 90 -3.67 -16.82 18.45
CA LEU A 90 -4.74 -17.82 18.32
C LEU A 90 -4.19 -19.12 17.66
N HIS A 91 -3.19 -19.72 18.29
CA HIS A 91 -2.68 -21.05 18.00
C HIS A 91 -3.76 -22.08 18.34
N GLY A 92 -4.56 -22.45 17.33
CA GLY A 92 -5.58 -23.49 17.45
C GLY A 92 -6.47 -23.66 16.21
N PHE A 93 -6.38 -22.79 15.22
CA PHE A 93 -7.22 -22.82 14.01
C PHE A 93 -6.39 -23.25 12.80
N SER A 94 -6.13 -24.56 12.65
CA SER A 94 -5.49 -25.10 11.44
C SER A 94 -6.47 -25.34 10.29
N GLU A 95 -7.79 -25.26 10.52
CA GLU A 95 -8.82 -25.58 9.51
C GLU A 95 -9.68 -24.36 9.07
N ILE A 96 -9.47 -23.20 9.68
CA ILE A 96 -10.02 -21.92 9.23
C ILE A 96 -8.79 -21.08 8.89
N PRO A 97 -8.61 -20.64 7.62
CA PRO A 97 -7.54 -19.71 7.33
C PRO A 97 -7.69 -18.55 8.31
N SER A 98 -6.63 -18.29 9.09
CA SER A 98 -6.58 -17.13 9.97
C SER A 98 -7.16 -15.94 9.21
N PRO A 99 -8.06 -15.13 9.80
CA PRO A 99 -8.51 -13.91 9.13
C PRO A 99 -7.28 -13.23 8.57
N ASP A 100 -7.27 -13.00 7.26
CA ASP A 100 -6.14 -12.35 6.62
C ASP A 100 -6.10 -10.92 7.15
N PHE A 101 -5.36 -10.75 8.24
CA PHE A 101 -5.20 -9.48 8.96
C PHE A 101 -4.58 -8.41 8.05
N SER A 102 -4.05 -8.78 6.87
CA SER A 102 -3.67 -7.79 5.85
C SER A 102 -4.89 -7.01 5.34
N SER A 103 -6.06 -7.63 5.20
CA SER A 103 -7.30 -6.94 4.79
C SER A 103 -7.81 -5.96 5.85
N LEU A 104 -7.41 -6.17 7.10
CA LEU A 104 -7.85 -5.48 8.29
C LEU A 104 -6.89 -4.32 8.66
N GLU A 105 -5.58 -4.58 8.56
CA GLU A 105 -4.51 -3.56 8.52
C GLU A 105 -4.81 -2.52 7.42
N MET A 106 -5.33 -2.99 6.29
CA MET A 106 -5.71 -2.17 5.14
C MET A 106 -7.00 -1.34 5.34
N GLN A 107 -8.01 -1.85 6.07
CA GLN A 107 -9.21 -1.07 6.44
C GLN A 107 -8.87 0.12 7.34
N MET A 108 -7.97 -0.08 8.29
CA MET A 108 -7.54 0.96 9.23
C MET A 108 -6.62 1.99 8.54
N SER A 109 -5.85 1.52 7.55
CA SER A 109 -5.07 2.39 6.67
C SER A 109 -5.93 3.38 5.86
N GLU A 110 -7.18 3.03 5.54
CA GLU A 110 -8.11 3.88 4.77
C GLU A 110 -8.83 4.92 5.66
N LEU A 111 -9.16 4.56 6.91
CA LEU A 111 -9.65 5.50 7.93
C LEU A 111 -8.63 6.59 8.26
N SER A 112 -7.34 6.25 8.18
CA SER A 112 -6.22 7.19 8.30
C SER A 112 -6.12 8.18 7.13
N ASP A 113 -6.66 7.87 5.95
CA ASP A 113 -6.50 8.70 4.75
C ASP A 113 -7.46 9.90 4.74
N ASN A 114 -8.55 9.84 5.50
CA ASN A 114 -9.63 10.82 5.40
C ASN A 114 -9.60 11.95 6.42
N LEU A 115 -8.74 11.97 7.44
CA LEU A 115 -8.80 13.08 8.40
C LEU A 115 -7.47 13.39 9.07
N ALA A 116 -7.11 14.67 9.02
CA ALA A 116 -6.04 15.23 9.83
C ALA A 116 -6.32 15.20 11.34
N ASP A 117 -7.55 14.85 11.73
CA ASP A 117 -8.06 14.74 13.10
C ASP A 117 -8.85 13.44 13.28
N VAL A 118 -8.21 12.27 13.13
CA VAL A 118 -8.86 11.04 13.63
C VAL A 118 -8.96 11.19 15.15
N SER A 119 -10.14 11.60 15.62
CA SER A 119 -10.45 11.61 17.04
C SER A 119 -10.25 10.19 17.58
N LYS A 120 -9.91 10.08 18.87
CA LYS A 120 -9.82 8.78 19.55
C LYS A 120 -11.08 7.91 19.34
N GLU A 121 -12.22 8.53 19.05
CA GLU A 121 -13.50 7.86 18.81
C GLU A 121 -13.53 7.15 17.46
N ALA A 122 -13.10 7.78 16.37
CA ALA A 122 -13.02 7.12 15.06
C ALA A 122 -12.05 5.92 15.08
N TYR A 123 -10.98 6.03 15.88
CA TYR A 123 -10.06 4.93 16.18
C TYR A 123 -10.72 3.79 16.99
N GLN A 124 -11.50 4.13 18.02
CA GLN A 124 -12.24 3.14 18.82
C GLN A 124 -13.30 2.41 17.98
N VAL A 125 -14.06 3.13 17.15
CA VAL A 125 -15.06 2.55 16.25
C VAL A 125 -14.44 1.57 15.27
N ALA A 126 -13.27 1.91 14.71
CA ALA A 126 -12.53 1.02 13.82
C ALA A 126 -12.09 -0.26 14.54
N LEU A 127 -11.53 -0.13 15.75
CA LEU A 127 -11.11 -1.26 16.56
C LEU A 127 -12.27 -2.13 17.02
N GLU A 128 -13.43 -1.54 17.30
CA GLU A 128 -14.63 -2.27 17.64
C GLU A 128 -15.14 -3.09 16.44
N ALA A 129 -15.17 -2.51 15.24
CA ALA A 129 -15.53 -3.24 14.03
C ALA A 129 -14.57 -4.42 13.75
N VAL A 130 -13.26 -4.21 13.98
CA VAL A 130 -12.24 -5.27 13.89
C VAL A 130 -12.49 -6.37 14.92
N ARG A 131 -12.69 -6.01 16.18
CA ARG A 131 -12.94 -6.96 17.27
C ARG A 131 -14.21 -7.75 17.00
N GLN A 132 -15.29 -7.09 16.60
CA GLN A 132 -16.55 -7.74 16.25
C GLN A 132 -16.36 -8.74 15.10
N GLY A 133 -15.61 -8.38 14.06
CA GLY A 133 -15.30 -9.31 12.96
C GLY A 133 -14.48 -10.51 13.41
N ALA A 134 -13.48 -10.31 14.27
CA ALA A 134 -12.68 -11.39 14.84
C ALA A 134 -13.50 -12.31 15.76
N GLU A 135 -14.36 -11.74 16.60
CA GLU A 135 -15.27 -12.50 17.47
C GLU A 135 -16.27 -13.33 16.66
N GLN A 136 -16.83 -12.79 15.56
CA GLN A 136 -17.71 -13.58 14.69
C GLN A 136 -17.00 -14.80 14.08
N ILE A 137 -15.75 -14.64 13.64
CA ILE A 137 -14.96 -15.76 13.11
C ILE A 137 -14.67 -16.77 14.21
N ARG A 138 -14.36 -16.29 15.42
CA ARG A 138 -14.11 -17.13 16.59
C ARG A 138 -15.34 -17.92 17.00
N GLU A 139 -16.51 -17.27 17.05
CA GLU A 139 -17.79 -17.89 17.39
C GLU A 139 -18.14 -19.01 16.41
N VAL A 140 -18.03 -18.76 15.10
CA VAL A 140 -18.25 -19.79 14.07
C VAL A 140 -17.30 -20.97 14.25
N ALA A 141 -16.05 -20.72 14.64
CA ALA A 141 -15.06 -21.75 14.87
C ALA A 141 -15.32 -22.57 16.15
N GLU A 142 -15.81 -21.90 17.21
CA GLU A 142 -16.20 -22.54 18.46
C GLU A 142 -17.43 -23.43 18.26
N GLN A 143 -18.44 -22.95 17.53
CA GLN A 143 -19.61 -23.72 17.11
C GLN A 143 -19.19 -24.98 16.31
N GLU A 144 -18.26 -24.85 15.35
CA GLU A 144 -17.78 -26.01 14.58
C GLU A 144 -17.14 -27.09 15.48
N ARG A 145 -16.39 -26.66 16.51
CA ARG A 145 -15.76 -27.59 17.46
C ARG A 145 -16.79 -28.25 18.38
N GLU A 146 -17.77 -27.50 18.85
CA GLU A 146 -18.84 -28.01 19.70
C GLU A 146 -19.70 -29.03 18.95
N THR A 147 -20.21 -28.66 17.76
CA THR A 147 -20.95 -29.59 16.89
C THR A 147 -20.15 -30.85 16.57
N ARG A 148 -18.83 -30.73 16.36
CA ARG A 148 -17.96 -31.90 16.13
C ARG A 148 -17.87 -32.82 17.35
N ARG A 149 -17.76 -32.26 18.56
CA ARG A 149 -17.72 -33.04 19.82
C ARG A 149 -19.04 -33.74 20.06
N GLU A 150 -20.15 -33.03 19.92
CA GLU A 150 -21.50 -33.58 20.10
C GLU A 150 -21.79 -34.71 19.12
N LEU A 151 -21.43 -34.55 17.83
CA LEU A 151 -21.54 -35.62 16.85
C LEU A 151 -20.77 -36.87 17.29
N HIS A 152 -19.52 -36.72 17.73
CA HIS A 152 -18.72 -37.84 18.20
C HIS A 152 -19.24 -38.49 19.49
N GLU A 153 -19.90 -37.74 20.38
CA GLU A 153 -20.54 -38.29 21.58
C GLU A 153 -21.82 -39.06 21.23
N LEU A 154 -22.68 -38.49 20.39
CA LEU A 154 -23.91 -39.13 19.94
C LEU A 154 -23.63 -40.36 19.08
N GLU A 155 -22.60 -40.33 18.23
CA GLU A 155 -22.16 -41.51 17.46
C GLU A 155 -21.72 -42.65 18.38
N ARG A 156 -20.96 -42.35 19.44
CA ARG A 156 -20.54 -43.34 20.45
C ARG A 156 -21.76 -43.90 21.19
N ALA A 157 -22.67 -43.05 21.65
CA ALA A 157 -23.91 -43.47 22.31
C ALA A 157 -24.80 -44.33 21.39
N LYS A 158 -24.93 -43.96 20.11
CA LYS A 158 -25.65 -44.76 19.11
C LYS A 158 -25.03 -46.13 18.92
N GLN A 159 -23.70 -46.21 18.85
CA GLN A 159 -22.99 -47.49 18.73
C GLN A 159 -23.20 -48.35 19.98
N GLU A 160 -23.08 -47.79 21.17
CA GLU A 160 -23.34 -48.48 22.44
C GLU A 160 -24.77 -49.04 22.51
N LEU A 161 -25.78 -48.22 22.21
CA LEU A 161 -27.18 -48.65 22.14
C LEU A 161 -27.39 -49.74 21.10
N ASN A 162 -26.72 -49.67 19.95
CA ASN A 162 -26.79 -50.71 18.92
C ASN A 162 -26.18 -52.03 19.42
N TYR A 163 -25.08 -51.98 20.18
CA TYR A 163 -24.53 -53.18 20.84
C TYR A 163 -25.49 -53.75 21.88
N MET A 164 -26.17 -52.91 22.66
CA MET A 164 -27.19 -53.34 23.63
C MET A 164 -28.39 -54.00 22.94
N LEU A 165 -28.92 -53.38 21.88
CA LEU A 165 -30.04 -53.90 21.08
C LEU A 165 -29.72 -55.25 20.45
N LYS A 166 -28.48 -55.47 19.99
CA LYS A 166 -28.04 -56.75 19.41
C LYS A 166 -27.87 -57.87 20.43
N ARG A 167 -27.65 -57.53 21.71
CA ARG A 167 -27.38 -58.50 22.78
C ARG A 167 -28.63 -58.87 23.58
N GLN A 168 -29.70 -58.08 23.49
CA GLN A 168 -30.96 -58.39 24.15
C GLN A 168 -31.73 -59.51 23.42
N ASN A 169 -32.31 -60.42 24.20
CA ASN A 169 -33.16 -61.50 23.70
C ASN A 169 -34.64 -61.08 23.58
N GLU A 170 -35.06 -60.06 24.32
CA GLU A 170 -36.42 -59.47 24.27
C GLU A 170 -36.38 -58.05 23.71
N LYS A 171 -37.47 -57.63 23.06
CA LYS A 171 -37.58 -56.30 22.46
C LYS A 171 -37.83 -55.23 23.52
N ASP A 172 -36.80 -54.45 23.84
CA ASP A 172 -36.93 -53.24 24.65
C ASP A 172 -37.33 -52.04 23.79
N LYS A 173 -38.58 -51.59 23.95
CA LYS A 173 -39.14 -50.47 23.19
C LYS A 173 -38.53 -49.13 23.59
N GLU A 174 -38.11 -48.96 24.84
CA GLU A 174 -37.48 -47.71 25.31
C GLU A 174 -36.10 -47.56 24.69
N LEU A 175 -35.34 -48.64 24.63
CA LEU A 175 -34.02 -48.68 23.99
C LEU A 175 -34.10 -48.43 22.48
N GLU A 176 -35.10 -48.99 21.78
CA GLU A 176 -35.35 -48.71 20.36
C GLU A 176 -35.73 -47.24 20.10
N GLN A 177 -36.54 -46.63 20.99
CA GLN A 177 -36.90 -45.22 20.90
C GLN A 177 -35.69 -44.32 21.10
N HIS A 178 -34.89 -44.59 22.15
CA HIS A 178 -33.67 -43.84 22.43
C HIS A 178 -32.66 -43.91 21.27
N HIS A 179 -32.47 -45.08 20.66
CA HIS A 179 -31.61 -45.22 19.46
C HIS A 179 -32.14 -44.39 18.27
N LYS A 180 -33.46 -44.35 18.06
CA LYS A 180 -34.07 -43.52 17.00
C LYS A 180 -33.93 -42.04 17.28
N ASP A 181 -34.05 -41.60 18.52
CA ASP A 181 -33.93 -40.19 18.88
C ASP A 181 -32.49 -39.68 18.78
N ILE A 182 -31.49 -40.48 19.20
CA ILE A 182 -30.08 -40.17 18.94
C ILE A 182 -29.80 -40.11 17.42
N ALA A 183 -30.37 -41.02 16.63
CA ALA A 183 -30.20 -40.98 15.18
C ALA A 183 -30.79 -39.70 14.55
N LYS A 184 -31.90 -39.17 15.09
CA LYS A 184 -32.45 -37.87 14.66
C LYS A 184 -31.54 -36.71 15.06
N GLN A 185 -31.00 -36.71 16.28
CA GLN A 185 -30.10 -35.67 16.75
C GLN A 185 -28.81 -35.60 15.91
N ILE A 186 -28.24 -36.76 15.56
CA ILE A 186 -27.09 -36.83 14.64
C ILE A 186 -27.44 -36.22 13.29
N ALA A 187 -28.60 -36.58 12.70
CA ALA A 187 -29.02 -36.02 11.41
C ALA A 187 -29.25 -34.49 11.47
N GLN A 188 -29.73 -33.98 12.60
CA GLN A 188 -29.88 -32.53 12.82
C GLN A 188 -28.52 -31.83 12.87
N LEU A 189 -27.58 -32.33 13.67
CA LEU A 189 -26.24 -31.76 13.80
C LEU A 189 -25.42 -31.89 12.51
N GLU A 190 -25.60 -32.96 11.74
CA GLU A 190 -24.99 -33.09 10.40
C GLU A 190 -25.51 -32.01 9.43
N ALA A 191 -26.82 -31.72 9.48
CA ALA A 191 -27.42 -30.66 8.69
C ALA A 191 -26.94 -29.26 9.11
N GLU A 192 -26.76 -29.02 10.41
CA GLU A 192 -26.19 -27.77 10.93
C GLU A 192 -24.72 -27.60 10.54
N LYS A 193 -23.92 -28.68 10.63
CA LYS A 193 -22.53 -28.70 10.16
C LYS A 193 -22.43 -28.35 8.67
N ALA A 194 -23.34 -28.87 7.84
CA ALA A 194 -23.38 -28.54 6.42
C ALA A 194 -23.68 -27.05 6.17
N LYS A 195 -24.62 -26.46 6.92
CA LYS A 195 -24.92 -25.03 6.86
C LYS A 195 -23.75 -24.15 7.32
N LEU A 196 -23.06 -24.55 8.40
CA LEU A 196 -21.85 -23.85 8.87
C LEU A 196 -20.74 -23.88 7.82
N ALA A 197 -20.55 -25.01 7.14
CA ALA A 197 -19.58 -25.12 6.05
C ALA A 197 -19.91 -24.20 4.87
N GLU A 198 -21.19 -24.08 4.50
CA GLU A 198 -21.64 -23.16 3.45
C GLU A 198 -21.46 -21.68 3.85
N ASN A 199 -21.80 -21.32 5.09
CA ASN A 199 -21.58 -19.96 5.59
C ASN A 199 -20.09 -19.57 5.57
N LYS A 200 -19.20 -20.52 5.88
CA LYS A 200 -17.75 -20.34 5.84
C LYS A 200 -17.23 -20.12 4.43
N THR A 201 -17.74 -20.84 3.43
CA THR A 201 -17.32 -20.62 2.03
C THR A 201 -17.81 -19.27 1.52
N GLN A 202 -19.07 -18.91 1.79
CA GLN A 202 -19.63 -17.59 1.44
C GLN A 202 -18.86 -16.43 2.09
N LEU A 203 -18.49 -16.57 3.38
CA LEU A 203 -17.71 -15.57 4.09
C LEU A 203 -16.31 -15.38 3.47
N LYS A 204 -15.62 -16.48 3.14
CA LYS A 204 -14.32 -16.42 2.46
C LYS A 204 -14.41 -15.72 1.10
N GLU A 205 -15.40 -16.07 0.29
CA GLU A 205 -15.60 -15.44 -1.01
C GLU A 205 -15.89 -13.94 -0.90
N ARG A 206 -16.67 -13.52 0.10
CA ARG A 206 -16.92 -12.10 0.37
C ARG A 206 -15.64 -11.37 0.75
N LEU A 207 -14.85 -11.95 1.65
CA LEU A 207 -13.57 -11.35 2.09
C LEU A 207 -12.58 -11.19 0.93
N GLU A 208 -12.46 -12.19 0.05
CA GLU A 208 -11.61 -12.10 -1.14
C GLU A 208 -12.10 -11.05 -2.14
N LYS A 209 -13.41 -10.98 -2.40
CA LYS A 209 -13.99 -9.93 -3.26
C LYS A 209 -13.74 -8.53 -2.69
N ASP A 210 -13.92 -8.36 -1.39
CA ASP A 210 -13.68 -7.07 -0.73
C ASP A 210 -12.19 -6.70 -0.71
N LYS A 211 -11.30 -7.70 -0.60
CA LYS A 211 -9.85 -7.50 -0.72
C LYS A 211 -9.47 -7.02 -2.12
N GLN A 212 -9.96 -7.69 -3.16
CA GLN A 212 -9.71 -7.30 -4.56
C GLN A 212 -10.25 -5.91 -4.87
N LYS A 213 -11.49 -5.60 -4.47
CA LYS A 213 -12.10 -4.27 -4.68
C LYS A 213 -11.27 -3.18 -4.00
N ARG A 214 -10.80 -3.42 -2.78
CA ARG A 214 -9.98 -2.45 -2.03
C ARG A 214 -8.59 -2.28 -2.61
N GLN A 215 -7.94 -3.34 -3.05
CA GLN A 215 -6.66 -3.24 -3.77
C GLN A 215 -6.81 -2.39 -5.04
N ALA A 216 -7.88 -2.62 -5.81
CA ALA A 216 -8.18 -1.81 -7.00
C ALA A 216 -8.45 -0.33 -6.64
N GLN A 217 -9.21 -0.07 -5.57
CA GLN A 217 -9.45 1.30 -5.10
C GLN A 217 -8.17 2.01 -4.65
N GLN A 218 -7.29 1.31 -3.94
CA GLN A 218 -6.00 1.86 -3.51
C GLN A 218 -5.09 2.18 -4.69
N GLN A 219 -4.98 1.26 -5.65
CA GLN A 219 -4.22 1.50 -6.87
C GLN A 219 -4.78 2.69 -7.65
N ALA A 220 -6.11 2.81 -7.76
CA ALA A 220 -6.76 3.95 -8.41
C ALA A 220 -6.48 5.27 -7.67
N GLN A 221 -6.51 5.27 -6.33
CA GLN A 221 -6.23 6.46 -5.53
C GLN A 221 -4.75 6.88 -5.62
N GLN A 222 -3.83 5.92 -5.64
CA GLN A 222 -2.40 6.17 -5.85
C GLN A 222 -2.14 6.75 -7.24
N GLU A 223 -2.76 6.20 -8.27
CA GLU A 223 -2.62 6.69 -9.64
C GLU A 223 -3.21 8.10 -9.81
N LEU A 224 -4.36 8.35 -9.17
CA LEU A 224 -4.94 9.69 -9.10
C LEU A 224 -3.96 10.67 -8.43
N LEU A 225 -3.40 10.31 -7.27
CA LEU A 225 -2.43 11.15 -6.57
C LEU A 225 -1.18 11.42 -7.43
N ARG A 226 -0.63 10.38 -8.08
CA ARG A 226 0.51 10.53 -9.00
C ARG A 226 0.20 11.50 -10.13
N THR A 227 -0.99 11.37 -10.72
CA THR A 227 -1.45 12.25 -11.80
C THR A 227 -1.57 13.69 -11.31
N THR A 228 -2.21 13.90 -10.16
CA THR A 228 -2.37 15.22 -9.54
C THR A 228 -1.04 15.87 -9.19
N VAL A 229 -0.12 15.13 -8.56
CA VAL A 229 1.24 15.62 -8.24
C VAL A 229 1.98 15.98 -9.53
N THR A 230 1.97 15.12 -10.54
CA THR A 230 2.66 15.36 -11.81
C THR A 230 2.13 16.63 -12.50
N MET A 231 0.81 16.82 -12.52
CA MET A 231 0.19 18.00 -13.11
C MET A 231 0.46 19.28 -12.30
N SER A 232 0.37 19.21 -10.97
CA SER A 232 0.70 20.33 -10.08
C SER A 232 2.15 20.79 -10.24
N LEU A 233 3.07 19.84 -10.35
CA LEU A 233 4.48 20.11 -10.63
C LEU A 233 4.68 20.73 -12.00
N ALA A 234 4.03 20.21 -13.04
CA ALA A 234 4.12 20.77 -14.38
C ALA A 234 3.57 22.21 -14.44
N ASN A 235 2.43 22.49 -13.80
CA ASN A 235 1.88 23.84 -13.67
C ASN A 235 2.88 24.77 -12.96
N SER A 236 3.39 24.34 -11.80
CA SER A 236 4.36 25.11 -11.01
C SER A 236 5.63 25.42 -11.81
N LEU A 237 6.12 24.47 -12.61
CA LEU A 237 7.27 24.65 -13.49
C LEU A 237 6.98 25.61 -14.65
N CYS A 238 5.79 25.55 -15.24
CA CYS A 238 5.40 26.46 -16.32
C CYS A 238 5.24 27.90 -15.81
N ASP A 239 4.65 28.08 -14.63
CA ASP A 239 4.37 29.40 -14.07
C ASP A 239 5.62 30.05 -13.45
N TYR A 240 6.44 29.27 -12.75
CA TYR A 240 7.55 29.77 -11.94
C TYR A 240 8.94 29.31 -12.40
N GLY A 241 9.03 28.45 -13.42
CA GLY A 241 10.30 27.90 -13.92
C GLY A 241 11.26 28.95 -14.50
N ASN A 242 10.77 30.15 -14.80
CA ASN A 242 11.61 31.30 -15.18
C ASN A 242 12.54 31.77 -14.05
N GLY A 243 12.19 31.46 -12.81
CA GLY A 243 12.99 31.79 -11.63
C GLY A 243 14.22 30.89 -11.44
N LEU A 244 14.31 29.79 -12.18
CA LEU A 244 15.41 28.81 -12.11
C LEU A 244 16.49 29.15 -13.16
N ARG A 245 17.15 30.30 -13.03
CA ARG A 245 18.10 30.81 -14.03
C ARG A 245 19.51 30.26 -13.84
N GLY A 246 19.86 29.84 -12.63
CA GLY A 246 21.15 29.21 -12.32
C GLY A 246 21.29 27.77 -12.83
N VAL A 247 20.19 27.19 -13.33
CA VAL A 247 20.13 25.84 -13.92
C VAL A 247 20.31 25.97 -15.43
N SER A 248 21.31 25.27 -15.98
CA SER A 248 21.62 25.28 -17.40
C SER A 248 20.59 24.51 -18.23
N GLU A 249 20.49 24.81 -19.53
CA GLU A 249 19.50 24.19 -20.43
C GLU A 249 19.63 22.66 -20.57
N ASN A 250 20.84 22.13 -20.32
CA ASN A 250 21.15 20.69 -20.39
C ASN A 250 20.89 19.94 -19.07
N GLU A 251 20.64 20.67 -17.98
CA GLU A 251 20.35 20.10 -16.66
C GLU A 251 18.85 19.77 -16.50
N HIS A 252 18.55 19.05 -15.42
CA HIS A 252 17.21 18.54 -15.14
C HIS A 252 16.65 19.13 -13.84
N VAL A 253 15.33 19.11 -13.73
CA VAL A 253 14.62 19.34 -12.47
C VAL A 253 13.89 18.06 -12.13
N SER A 254 14.32 17.42 -11.04
CA SER A 254 13.84 16.10 -10.62
C SER A 254 13.05 16.20 -9.33
N PHE A 255 11.97 15.44 -9.23
CA PHE A 255 11.14 15.34 -8.03
C PHE A 255 11.06 13.89 -7.60
N LYS A 256 11.43 13.61 -6.36
CA LYS A 256 11.33 12.31 -5.73
C LYS A 256 10.17 12.32 -4.76
N PHE A 257 9.26 11.36 -4.87
CA PHE A 257 8.19 11.16 -3.88
C PHE A 257 7.87 9.68 -3.74
N SER A 258 7.43 9.29 -2.55
CA SER A 258 6.99 7.93 -2.27
C SER A 258 5.54 7.95 -1.78
N PRO A 259 4.58 7.36 -2.51
CA PRO A 259 3.23 7.15 -2.01
C PRO A 259 3.33 6.31 -0.74
N SER A 260 2.62 6.74 0.29
CA SER A 260 2.65 6.05 1.58
C SER A 260 2.21 4.59 1.42
N TYR A 261 2.92 3.68 2.10
CA TYR A 261 2.76 2.21 2.15
C TYR A 261 3.56 1.39 1.14
N GLN A 262 4.04 1.95 0.03
CA GLN A 262 4.95 1.26 -0.87
C GLN A 262 6.38 1.74 -0.64
N GLN A 263 7.35 0.81 -0.68
CA GLN A 263 8.77 1.20 -0.78
C GLN A 263 9.09 1.82 -2.15
N GLU A 264 8.10 1.82 -3.07
CA GLU A 264 8.24 2.34 -4.41
C GLU A 264 8.53 3.85 -4.37
N LYS A 265 9.70 4.22 -4.91
CA LYS A 265 10.14 5.61 -5.05
C LYS A 265 9.82 6.06 -6.47
N HIS A 266 8.97 7.07 -6.59
CA HIS A 266 8.73 7.73 -7.87
C HIS A 266 9.70 8.86 -8.05
N ILE A 267 10.23 8.93 -9.27
CA ILE A 267 11.09 10.03 -9.69
C ILE A 267 10.52 10.58 -10.99
N LEU A 268 10.15 11.87 -10.96
CA LEU A 268 9.76 12.63 -12.14
C LEU A 268 10.91 13.53 -12.55
N VAL A 269 11.35 13.45 -13.80
CA VAL A 269 12.49 14.21 -14.32
C VAL A 269 12.02 15.09 -15.48
N PHE A 270 12.19 16.40 -15.31
CA PHE A 270 11.85 17.41 -16.31
C PHE A 270 13.13 18.02 -16.88
N LYS A 271 13.22 18.13 -18.20
CA LYS A 271 14.34 18.83 -18.85
C LYS A 271 14.18 20.33 -18.69
N LYS A 272 15.27 21.05 -18.40
CA LYS A 272 15.23 22.51 -18.29
C LYS A 272 14.74 23.18 -19.58
N SER A 273 15.16 22.69 -20.74
CA SER A 273 14.71 23.19 -22.05
C SER A 273 13.20 23.05 -22.29
N ASP A 274 12.57 21.98 -21.80
CA ASP A 274 11.11 21.80 -21.87
C ASP A 274 10.39 22.75 -20.90
N ILE A 275 10.92 22.94 -19.69
CA ILE A 275 10.39 23.91 -18.72
C ILE A 275 10.40 25.31 -19.31
N GLU A 276 11.52 25.73 -19.90
CA GLU A 276 11.61 27.03 -20.56
C GLU A 276 10.66 27.16 -21.75
N SER A 277 10.48 26.09 -22.51
CA SER A 277 9.50 26.07 -23.59
C SER A 277 8.08 26.26 -23.05
N CYS A 278 7.77 25.74 -21.86
CA CYS A 278 6.48 25.95 -21.23
C CYS A 278 6.30 27.39 -20.73
N VAL A 279 7.31 27.92 -20.02
CA VAL A 279 7.35 29.32 -19.55
C VAL A 279 7.19 30.31 -20.71
N LYS A 280 7.79 30.00 -21.87
CA LYS A 280 7.69 30.81 -23.10
C LYS A 280 6.36 30.59 -23.86
N GLY A 281 5.45 29.77 -23.34
CA GLY A 281 4.14 29.45 -23.94
C GLY A 281 4.20 28.55 -25.19
N LYS A 282 5.35 27.95 -25.51
CA LYS A 282 5.50 27.05 -26.68
C LYS A 282 4.86 25.68 -26.44
N ILE A 283 4.86 25.23 -25.19
CA ILE A 283 4.13 24.04 -24.74
C ILE A 283 3.29 24.42 -23.52
N ASN A 284 2.26 23.63 -23.21
CA ASN A 284 1.46 23.78 -22.00
C ASN A 284 1.89 22.78 -20.91
N ALA A 285 1.37 22.94 -19.70
CA ALA A 285 1.68 22.07 -18.57
C ALA A 285 1.36 20.59 -18.84
N GLU A 286 0.27 20.28 -19.55
CA GLU A 286 -0.06 18.89 -19.92
C GLU A 286 1.01 18.26 -20.82
N LYS A 287 1.50 19.00 -21.82
CA LYS A 287 2.60 18.53 -22.67
C LYS A 287 3.90 18.40 -21.87
N LEU A 288 4.16 19.31 -20.95
CA LEU A 288 5.33 19.23 -20.06
C LEU A 288 5.26 17.99 -19.16
N ALA A 289 4.11 17.73 -18.54
CA ALA A 289 3.85 16.54 -17.72
C ALA A 289 4.06 15.24 -18.52
N LYS A 290 3.60 15.19 -19.77
CA LYS A 290 3.80 14.03 -20.67
C LYS A 290 5.23 13.84 -21.13
N ARG A 291 6.01 14.92 -21.22
CA ARG A 291 7.44 14.87 -21.59
C ARG A 291 8.35 14.53 -20.40
N ALA A 292 7.82 14.58 -19.18
CA ALA A 292 8.55 14.20 -18.00
C ALA A 292 8.94 12.72 -18.08
N THR A 293 10.20 12.41 -17.80
CA THR A 293 10.64 11.01 -17.67
C THR A 293 10.24 10.52 -16.28
N GLN A 294 9.57 9.37 -16.21
CA GLN A 294 9.03 8.83 -14.96
C GLN A 294 9.73 7.52 -14.63
N TYR A 295 10.20 7.40 -13.39
CA TYR A 295 10.77 6.17 -12.85
C TYR A 295 9.99 5.72 -11.62
N ALA A 296 9.99 4.41 -11.39
CA ALA A 296 9.45 3.79 -10.20
C ALA A 296 10.45 2.69 -9.75
N PHE A 297 10.91 2.75 -8.50
CA PHE A 297 11.94 1.87 -7.93
C PHE A 297 11.48 1.22 -6.64
#